data_AF-A0A7X0C5X0-F1
#
_entry.id   AF-A0A7X0C5X0-F1
#
_cell.length_a   1.000
_cell.length_b   1.000
_cell.length_c   1.000
_cell.angle_alpha   90.00
_cell.angle_beta   90.00
_cell.angle_gamma   90.00
#
_symmetry.space_group_name_H-M   'P 1'
#
loop_
_entity.id
_entity.type
_entity.pdbx_description
1 polymer ?
#
loop_
_entity_poly.entity_id
_entity_poly.type
_entity_poly.pdbx_seq_one_letter_code
_entity_poly.pdbx_strand_id
1 'polypeptide(L)'
;MTSAGRFTITGNSVHDDHLGAAMPVGVSRSGILAFLGVLALAGAVLVAIVAFRGTDDQRFIRSAAETEAFARTMRDGDRLGPRTVGGMDFEEVRRERGVVVFQQGETLHSPYGYAWSPQGDPARLLEDMEWSEDHVDHYFEHLQGAFYSWDGRR
;
A
#
# COMPACT_ATOMS: atom_id res chain seq x y z
N MET A 1 -48.36 -33.03 69.85
CA MET A 1 -47.78 -31.98 70.71
C MET A 1 -46.71 -31.29 69.86
N THR A 2 -47.06 -30.33 69.00
CA THR A 2 -47.44 -28.93 69.29
C THR A 2 -46.27 -28.13 69.86
N SER A 3 -45.65 -27.30 69.03
CA SER A 3 -45.38 -25.87 69.28
C SER A 3 -44.53 -25.36 68.12
N ALA A 4 -45.13 -24.77 67.08
CA ALA A 4 -45.52 -23.36 67.00
C ALA A 4 -44.29 -22.43 66.95
N GLY A 5 -43.98 -21.98 65.74
CA GLY A 5 -43.13 -20.83 65.52
C GLY A 5 -43.78 -19.56 66.05
N ARG A 6 -42.95 -18.59 66.43
CA ARG A 6 -43.36 -17.20 66.60
C ARG A 6 -42.23 -16.26 66.22
N PHE A 7 -42.51 -15.52 65.16
CA PHE A 7 -41.81 -14.34 64.67
C PHE A 7 -42.27 -13.12 65.48
N THR A 8 -41.40 -12.13 65.73
CA THR A 8 -41.61 -10.65 65.81
C THR A 8 -40.36 -10.04 66.48
N ILE A 9 -39.40 -9.49 65.73
CA ILE A 9 -39.19 -8.07 65.35
C ILE A 9 -38.86 -7.14 66.52
N THR A 10 -37.57 -6.79 66.61
CA THR A 10 -37.04 -5.49 67.05
C THR A 10 -35.97 -5.16 66.00
N GLY A 11 -36.12 -4.18 65.11
CA GLY A 11 -36.20 -2.76 65.41
C GLY A 11 -34.80 -2.13 65.26
N ASN A 12 -34.47 -1.78 64.01
CA ASN A 12 -33.29 -1.09 63.43
C ASN A 12 -32.26 -0.41 64.35
N SER A 13 -30.97 -0.59 63.98
CA SER A 13 -30.03 0.54 63.85
C SER A 13 -28.87 0.20 62.90
N VAL A 14 -28.92 0.87 61.73
CA VAL A 14 -27.85 1.38 60.86
C VAL A 14 -26.40 0.91 61.12
N HIS A 15 -25.86 0.18 60.13
CA HIS A 15 -24.47 0.37 59.70
C HIS A 15 -24.39 0.08 58.19
N ASP A 16 -24.15 1.14 57.43
CA ASP A 16 -23.61 1.11 56.08
C ASP A 16 -22.26 0.36 56.10
N ASP A 17 -21.99 -0.48 55.10
CA ASP A 17 -20.82 -0.30 54.23
C ASP A 17 -20.63 -1.45 53.22
N HIS A 18 -20.31 -1.01 52.00
CA HIS A 18 -19.63 -1.74 50.91
C HIS A 18 -20.39 -2.79 50.08
N LEU A 19 -21.39 -2.32 49.32
CA LEU A 19 -21.59 -2.82 47.96
C LEU A 19 -20.71 -2.00 46.99
N GLY A 20 -19.47 -2.45 46.83
CA GLY A 20 -18.58 -1.99 45.78
C GLY A 20 -19.13 -2.42 44.42
N ALA A 21 -19.64 -1.44 43.68
CA ALA A 21 -20.15 -1.58 42.33
C ALA A 21 -19.12 -2.26 41.41
N ALA A 22 -19.63 -3.13 40.53
CA ALA A 22 -18.94 -3.57 39.33
C ALA A 22 -18.53 -2.33 38.52
N MET A 23 -17.24 -2.00 38.52
CA MET A 23 -16.69 -0.96 37.65
C MET A 23 -16.61 -1.53 36.22
N PRO A 24 -17.15 -0.82 35.22
CA PRO A 24 -16.98 -1.19 33.83
C PRO A 24 -15.48 -1.19 33.48
N VAL A 25 -15.06 -2.21 32.75
CA VAL A 25 -13.72 -2.33 32.15
C VAL A 25 -13.40 -1.02 31.44
N GLY A 26 -12.63 -0.18 32.10
CA GLY A 26 -12.19 1.09 31.57
C GLY A 26 -11.27 0.80 30.39
N VAL A 27 -11.79 0.94 29.18
CA VAL A 27 -10.94 1.15 28.01
C VAL A 27 -10.15 2.42 28.33
N SER A 28 -8.89 2.23 28.72
CA SER A 28 -8.03 3.30 29.19
C SER A 28 -7.98 4.38 28.11
N ARG A 29 -8.23 5.65 28.46
CA ARG A 29 -8.22 6.77 27.49
C ARG A 29 -6.91 6.82 26.69
N SER A 30 -5.82 6.32 27.27
CA SER A 30 -4.53 6.11 26.59
C SER A 30 -4.56 5.10 25.46
N GLY A 31 -5.37 4.04 25.56
CA GLY A 31 -5.55 3.04 24.50
C GLY A 31 -6.31 3.61 23.29
N ILE A 32 -7.34 4.42 23.53
CA ILE A 32 -8.12 5.07 22.46
C ILE A 32 -7.28 6.13 21.74
N LEU A 33 -6.51 6.94 22.48
CA LEU A 33 -5.63 7.95 21.90
C LEU A 33 -4.45 7.32 21.14
N ALA A 34 -3.88 6.22 21.64
CA ALA A 34 -2.84 5.48 20.91
C ALA A 34 -3.39 4.85 19.61
N PHE A 35 -4.61 4.29 19.64
CA PHE A 35 -5.23 3.69 18.46
C PHE A 35 -5.56 4.74 17.40
N LEU A 36 -6.09 5.91 17.81
CA LEU A 36 -6.32 7.04 16.91
C LEU A 36 -5.02 7.63 16.36
N GLY A 37 -3.96 7.67 17.16
CA GLY A 37 -2.62 8.09 16.72
C GLY A 37 -2.03 7.15 15.67
N VAL A 38 -2.14 5.84 15.86
CA VAL A 38 -1.69 4.83 14.89
C VAL A 38 -2.52 4.89 13.60
N LEU A 39 -3.85 5.03 13.71
CA LEU A 39 -4.72 5.15 12.55
C LEU A 39 -4.45 6.43 11.75
N ALA A 40 -4.22 7.56 12.44
CA ALA A 40 -3.87 8.83 11.80
C ALA A 40 -2.50 8.74 11.10
N LEU A 41 -1.52 8.08 11.71
CA LEU A 41 -0.22 7.85 11.09
C LEU A 41 -0.34 6.96 9.85
N ALA A 42 -1.07 5.84 9.94
CA ALA A 42 -1.32 4.96 8.81
C ALA A 42 -2.05 5.68 7.67
N GLY A 43 -3.05 6.49 7.99
CA GLY A 43 -3.76 7.33 7.02
C GLY A 43 -2.83 8.37 6.37
N ALA A 44 -1.98 9.04 7.15
CA ALA A 44 -1.03 10.02 6.63
C ALA A 44 0.02 9.38 5.70
N VAL A 45 0.50 8.18 6.05
CA VAL A 45 1.42 7.41 5.19
C VAL A 45 0.74 7.03 3.88
N LEU A 46 -0.51 6.56 3.92
CA LEU A 46 -1.27 6.23 2.71
C LEU A 46 -1.47 7.46 1.80
N VAL A 47 -1.86 8.59 2.38
CA VAL A 47 -2.04 9.85 1.64
C VAL A 47 -0.71 10.33 1.04
N ALA A 48 0.39 10.21 1.78
CA ALA A 48 1.72 10.56 1.27
C ALA A 48 2.08 9.67 0.06
N ILE A 49 1.92 8.36 0.16
CA ILE A 49 2.22 7.42 -0.94
C ILE A 49 1.40 7.78 -2.20
N VAL A 50 0.09 8.01 -2.05
CA VAL A 50 -0.77 8.37 -3.19
C VAL A 50 -0.38 9.71 -3.79
N ALA A 51 -0.07 10.71 -2.95
CA ALA A 51 0.33 12.04 -3.42
C ALA A 51 1.70 12.02 -4.12
N PHE A 52 2.67 11.25 -3.61
CA PHE A 52 3.97 11.09 -4.25
C PHE A 52 3.84 10.39 -5.61
N ARG A 53 3.06 9.30 -5.71
CA ARG A 53 2.84 8.60 -6.99
C ARG A 53 2.17 9.49 -8.04
N GLY A 54 1.12 10.23 -7.67
CA GLY A 54 0.47 11.17 -8.60
C GLY A 54 1.39 12.32 -9.04
N THR A 55 2.36 12.72 -8.21
CA THR A 55 3.37 13.72 -8.59
C THR A 55 4.40 13.14 -9.56
N ASP A 56 4.79 11.87 -9.36
CA ASP A 56 5.74 11.18 -10.24
C ASP A 56 5.13 10.86 -11.61
N ASP A 57 3.87 10.43 -11.67
CA ASP A 57 3.18 10.21 -12.95
C ASP A 57 3.12 11.52 -13.77
N GLN A 58 2.82 12.65 -13.12
CA GLN A 58 2.84 13.95 -13.81
C GLN A 58 4.22 14.35 -14.30
N ARG A 59 5.27 14.04 -13.53
CA ARG A 59 6.65 14.26 -13.95
C ARG A 59 6.98 13.39 -15.16
N PHE A 60 6.57 12.13 -15.13
CA PHE A 60 6.78 11.17 -16.22
C PHE A 60 6.06 11.59 -17.50
N ILE A 61 4.80 12.03 -17.40
CA ILE A 61 4.05 12.54 -18.55
C ILE A 61 4.76 13.75 -19.18
N ARG A 62 5.35 14.64 -18.37
CA ARG A 62 6.14 15.76 -18.91
C ARG A 62 7.39 15.29 -19.65
N SER A 63 8.00 14.19 -19.22
CA SER A 63 9.19 13.61 -19.86
C SER A 63 8.86 12.60 -20.97
N ALA A 64 7.58 12.32 -21.24
CA ALA A 64 7.15 11.22 -22.10
C ALA A 64 7.77 11.24 -23.50
N ALA A 65 7.93 12.41 -24.11
CA ALA A 65 8.53 12.53 -25.45
C ALA A 65 10.02 12.11 -25.47
N GLU A 66 10.79 12.52 -24.45
CA GLU A 66 12.20 12.14 -24.33
C GLU A 66 12.34 10.66 -23.98
N THR A 67 11.50 10.17 -23.07
CA THR A 67 11.44 8.75 -22.71
C THR A 67 11.05 7.88 -23.90
N GLU A 68 10.12 8.32 -24.75
CA GLU A 68 9.72 7.59 -25.95
C GLU A 68 10.84 7.59 -26.99
N ALA A 69 11.48 8.74 -27.21
CA ALA A 69 12.64 8.82 -28.09
C ALA A 69 13.73 7.84 -27.63
N PHE A 70 14.00 7.76 -26.33
CA PHE A 70 14.91 6.78 -25.75
C PHE A 70 14.43 5.34 -26.00
N ALA A 71 13.19 5.02 -25.66
CA ALA A 71 12.59 3.69 -25.83
C ALA A 71 12.71 3.18 -27.28
N ARG A 72 12.53 4.08 -28.26
CA ARG A 72 12.66 3.76 -29.69
C ARG A 72 14.09 3.40 -30.11
N THR A 73 15.11 3.83 -29.37
CA THR A 73 16.51 3.49 -29.67
C THR A 73 16.91 2.11 -29.13
N MET A 74 16.21 1.60 -28.13
CA MET A 74 16.47 0.29 -27.55
C MET A 74 16.11 -0.83 -28.53
N ARG A 75 16.93 -1.87 -28.57
CA ARG A 75 16.71 -3.12 -29.30
C ARG A 75 16.14 -4.17 -28.36
N ASP A 76 15.39 -5.12 -28.90
CA ASP A 76 14.89 -6.23 -28.09
C ASP A 76 16.07 -7.01 -27.48
N GLY A 77 15.98 -7.35 -26.20
CA GLY A 77 17.04 -7.94 -25.39
C GLY A 77 18.02 -6.94 -24.78
N ASP A 78 17.92 -5.64 -25.09
CA ASP A 78 18.74 -4.63 -24.44
C ASP A 78 18.39 -4.54 -22.96
N ARG A 79 19.42 -4.59 -22.10
CA ARG A 79 19.31 -4.42 -20.66
C ARG A 79 20.38 -3.44 -20.19
N LEU A 80 19.93 -2.33 -19.61
CA LEU A 80 20.78 -1.21 -19.22
C LEU A 80 20.58 -0.97 -17.72
N GLY A 81 21.69 -0.89 -16.99
CA GLY A 81 21.68 -0.58 -15.55
C GLY A 81 21.29 0.88 -15.25
N PRO A 82 21.55 1.35 -14.02
CA PRO A 82 21.02 2.62 -13.53
C PRO A 82 21.33 3.82 -14.42
N ARG A 83 20.30 4.63 -14.72
CA ARG A 83 20.43 5.82 -15.57
C ARG A 83 19.28 6.80 -15.47
N THR A 84 19.56 8.02 -15.88
CA THR A 84 18.56 9.07 -16.05
C THR A 84 18.04 9.12 -17.49
N VAL A 85 16.72 9.13 -17.68
CA VAL A 85 16.04 9.33 -18.97
C VAL A 85 14.93 10.36 -18.77
N GLY A 86 14.86 11.38 -19.62
CA GLY A 86 13.80 12.39 -19.49
C GLY A 86 13.84 13.20 -18.19
N GLY A 87 14.99 13.24 -17.51
CA GLY A 87 15.12 13.83 -16.17
C GLY A 87 14.59 12.96 -15.02
N MET A 88 14.31 11.68 -15.28
CA MET A 88 13.92 10.69 -14.27
C MET A 88 14.97 9.61 -14.12
N ASP A 89 15.24 9.22 -12.89
CA ASP A 89 16.19 8.17 -12.56
C ASP A 89 15.51 6.80 -12.56
N PHE A 90 16.16 5.84 -13.20
CA PHE A 90 15.74 4.45 -13.30
C PHE A 90 16.87 3.54 -12.83
N GLU A 91 16.55 2.53 -12.03
CA GLU A 91 17.48 1.50 -11.59
C GLU A 91 17.85 0.56 -12.75
N GLU A 92 16.90 0.31 -13.63
CA GLU A 92 17.10 -0.51 -14.81
C GLU A 92 16.17 -0.08 -15.93
N VAL A 93 16.68 -0.13 -17.16
CA VAL A 93 15.85 -0.03 -18.36
C VAL A 93 16.13 -1.22 -19.25
N ARG A 94 15.10 -1.99 -19.56
CA ARG A 94 15.21 -3.18 -20.41
C ARG A 94 14.14 -3.20 -21.49
N ARG A 95 14.43 -3.82 -22.63
CA ARG A 95 13.45 -4.02 -23.70
C ARG A 95 13.27 -5.50 -23.94
N GLU A 96 12.03 -5.96 -23.80
CA GLU A 96 11.68 -7.36 -23.95
C GLU A 96 10.36 -7.51 -24.69
N ARG A 97 10.33 -8.39 -25.69
CA ARG A 97 9.15 -8.65 -26.54
C ARG A 97 8.48 -7.36 -27.05
N GLY A 98 9.27 -6.36 -27.45
CA GLY A 98 8.78 -5.09 -27.95
C GLY A 98 8.28 -4.10 -26.88
N VAL A 99 8.33 -4.44 -25.59
CA VAL A 99 7.99 -3.56 -24.47
C VAL A 99 9.27 -3.06 -23.81
N VAL A 100 9.38 -1.75 -23.61
CA VAL A 100 10.49 -1.15 -22.84
C VAL A 100 10.01 -0.90 -21.42
N VAL A 101 10.66 -1.55 -20.46
CA VAL A 101 10.39 -1.43 -19.03
C VAL A 101 11.41 -0.50 -18.41
N PHE A 102 10.93 0.54 -17.76
CA PHE A 102 11.69 1.49 -16.97
C PHE A 102 11.41 1.22 -15.48
N GLN A 103 12.30 0.50 -14.81
CA GLN A 103 12.19 0.24 -13.38
C GLN A 103 12.74 1.44 -12.60
N GLN A 104 11.88 2.05 -11.78
CA GLN A 104 12.26 3.21 -10.98
C GLN A 104 12.81 2.81 -9.61
N GLY A 105 12.28 1.74 -9.03
CA GLY A 105 12.67 1.28 -7.71
C GLY A 105 11.87 0.07 -7.24
N GLU A 106 12.01 -0.22 -5.95
CA GLU A 106 11.29 -1.27 -5.25
C GLU A 106 10.62 -0.71 -3.98
N THR A 107 9.33 -0.95 -3.80
CA THR A 107 8.58 -0.59 -2.59
C THR A 107 8.14 -1.87 -1.89
N LEU A 108 8.57 -2.12 -0.65
CA LEU A 108 8.18 -3.32 0.10
C LEU A 108 8.38 -4.64 -0.69
N HIS A 109 9.53 -4.78 -1.37
CA HIS A 109 9.85 -5.91 -2.25
C HIS A 109 9.01 -6.03 -3.54
N SER A 110 8.31 -4.95 -3.89
CA SER A 110 7.50 -4.85 -5.10
C SER A 110 8.13 -3.83 -6.05
N PRO A 111 8.74 -4.27 -7.16
CA PRO A 111 9.33 -3.35 -8.13
C PRO A 111 8.24 -2.51 -8.79
N TYR A 112 8.56 -1.27 -9.14
CA TYR A 112 7.61 -0.37 -9.79
C TYR A 112 8.31 0.54 -10.81
N GLY A 113 7.52 1.08 -11.72
CA GLY A 113 7.99 2.08 -12.67
C GLY A 113 7.02 2.27 -13.83
N TYR A 114 7.58 2.38 -15.04
CA TYR A 114 6.83 2.68 -16.25
C TYR A 114 7.17 1.68 -17.36
N ALA A 115 6.24 1.51 -18.29
CA ALA A 115 6.41 0.68 -19.47
C ALA A 115 5.98 1.45 -20.71
N TRP A 116 6.76 1.31 -21.79
CA TRP A 116 6.42 1.78 -23.11
C TRP A 116 6.15 0.57 -24.01
N SER A 117 4.93 0.47 -24.53
CA SER A 117 4.50 -0.60 -25.42
C SER A 117 3.73 -0.03 -26.62
N PRO A 118 4.36 0.07 -27.80
CA PRO A 118 3.69 0.56 -28.99
C PRO A 118 2.74 -0.48 -29.60
N GLN A 119 2.81 -1.74 -29.16
CA GLN A 119 2.09 -2.88 -29.74
C GLN A 119 0.78 -3.20 -28.99
N GLY A 120 0.53 -2.57 -27.84
CA GLY A 120 -0.68 -2.76 -27.05
C GLY A 120 -0.39 -2.97 -25.57
N ASP A 121 -1.32 -3.61 -24.88
CA ASP A 121 -1.25 -3.84 -23.43
C ASP A 121 -0.01 -4.70 -23.05
N PRO A 122 0.92 -4.16 -22.23
CA PRO A 122 2.10 -4.89 -21.76
C PRO A 122 1.76 -6.20 -21.06
N ALA A 123 0.65 -6.26 -20.33
CA ALA A 123 0.26 -7.45 -19.55
C ALA A 123 0.12 -8.69 -20.45
N ARG A 124 -0.42 -8.51 -21.67
CA ARG A 124 -0.61 -9.60 -22.64
C ARG A 124 0.68 -10.00 -23.35
N LEU A 125 1.57 -9.04 -23.58
CA LEU A 125 2.84 -9.30 -24.28
C LEU A 125 3.84 -10.03 -23.37
N LEU A 126 3.67 -9.86 -22.06
CA LEU A 126 4.61 -10.29 -21.04
C LEU A 126 4.03 -11.37 -20.11
N GLU A 127 2.86 -11.92 -20.43
CA GLU A 127 2.14 -12.96 -19.66
C GLU A 127 3.01 -14.20 -19.42
N ASP A 128 3.68 -14.70 -20.46
CA ASP A 128 4.57 -15.88 -20.38
C ASP A 128 6.03 -15.52 -20.04
N MET A 129 6.27 -14.40 -19.36
CA MET A 129 7.62 -13.98 -18.99
C MET A 129 7.80 -14.11 -17.48
N GLU A 130 8.89 -14.76 -17.08
CA GLU A 130 9.31 -14.78 -15.68
C GLU A 130 10.14 -13.53 -15.40
N TRP A 131 9.54 -12.57 -14.72
CA TRP A 131 10.14 -11.25 -14.46
C TRP A 131 11.15 -11.26 -13.30
N SER A 132 10.97 -12.20 -12.37
CA SER A 132 11.86 -12.46 -11.25
C SER A 132 11.70 -13.91 -10.81
N GLU A 133 12.73 -14.46 -10.15
CA GLU A 133 12.71 -15.82 -9.57
C GLU A 133 11.58 -16.02 -8.55
N ASP A 134 11.00 -14.92 -8.04
CA ASP A 134 10.01 -14.91 -6.97
C ASP A 134 8.54 -14.82 -7.46
N HIS A 135 8.26 -15.01 -8.76
CA HIS A 135 6.90 -14.92 -9.35
C HIS A 135 6.08 -13.72 -8.83
N VAL A 136 6.40 -12.53 -9.34
CA VAL A 136 5.70 -11.30 -8.98
C VAL A 136 4.63 -11.03 -10.04
N ASP A 137 3.36 -10.94 -9.65
CA ASP A 137 2.28 -10.49 -10.53
C ASP A 137 2.52 -9.03 -10.92
N HIS A 138 2.22 -8.64 -12.14
CA HIS A 138 2.44 -7.27 -12.61
C HIS A 138 1.13 -6.61 -13.00
N TYR A 139 0.84 -5.50 -12.34
CA TYR A 139 -0.31 -4.67 -12.67
C TYR A 139 0.16 -3.50 -13.54
N PHE A 140 -0.51 -3.29 -14.67
CA PHE A 140 -0.25 -2.19 -15.59
C PHE A 140 -1.45 -1.24 -15.63
N GLU A 141 -1.20 0.06 -15.48
CA GLU A 141 -2.20 1.11 -15.63
C GLU A 141 -1.82 2.01 -16.79
N HIS A 142 -2.73 2.20 -17.74
CA HIS A 142 -2.49 3.08 -18.89
C HIS A 142 -2.38 4.53 -18.44
N LEU A 143 -1.34 5.22 -18.91
CA LEU A 143 -1.12 6.64 -18.64
C LEU A 143 -1.49 7.50 -19.85
N GLN A 144 -0.64 7.46 -20.88
CA GLN A 144 -0.83 8.25 -22.10
C GLN A 144 -0.09 7.61 -23.28
N GLY A 145 -0.74 7.61 -24.44
CA GLY A 145 -0.14 7.06 -25.66
C GLY A 145 0.25 5.60 -25.47
N ALA A 146 1.52 5.28 -25.70
CA ALA A 146 2.08 3.94 -25.52
C ALA A 146 2.61 3.69 -24.10
N PHE A 147 2.39 4.60 -23.15
CA PHE A 147 2.92 4.50 -21.79
C PHE A 147 1.92 3.95 -20.78
N TYR A 148 2.46 3.16 -19.85
CA TYR A 148 1.78 2.57 -18.72
C TYR A 148 2.63 2.77 -17.46
N SER A 149 2.03 2.96 -16.29
CA SER A 149 2.70 2.72 -15.02
C SER A 149 2.56 1.24 -14.68
N TRP A 150 3.47 0.70 -13.88
CA TRP A 150 3.36 -0.67 -13.39
C TRP A 150 3.88 -0.81 -11.96
N ASP A 151 3.26 -1.72 -11.23
CA ASP A 151 3.74 -2.23 -9.95
C ASP A 151 3.69 -3.75 -9.95
N GLY A 152 4.79 -4.35 -9.47
CA GLY A 152 4.81 -5.74 -9.07
C GLY A 152 4.00 -5.92 -7.78
N ARG A 153 3.33 -7.05 -7.63
CA ARG A 153 2.72 -7.48 -6.37
C ARG A 153 3.10 -8.94 -6.13
N ARG A 154 3.50 -9.24 -4.90
CA ARG A 154 3.63 -10.61 -4.40
C ARG A 154 2.36 -11.02 -3.69
#